data_AF-A0AAU6DWP0-F1
#
_entry.id   AF-A0AAU6DWP0-F1
#
_cell.length_a   1.000
_cell.length_b   1.000
_cell.length_c   1.000
_cell.angle_alpha   90.00
_cell.angle_beta   90.00
_cell.angle_gamma   90.00
#
_symmetry.space_group_name_H-M   'P 1'
#
loop_
_entity.id
_entity.type
_entity.pdbx_description
1 polymer ?
#
loop_
_entity_poly.entity_id
_entity_poly.type
_entity_poly.pdbx_seq_one_letter_code
_entity_poly.pdbx_strand_id
1 'polypeptide(L)' 'MVFDPWIRTHQRISAEILSAAPASQTMTGTVAEWEQWTGMTFPESGGYVIPGGLSLLRVDRSADHGVYREPNIWMRHS' A
#
# COMPACT_ATOMS: atom_id res chain seq x y z
N MET A 1 2.48 -24.62 1.88
CA MET A 1 3.53 -23.61 2.21
C MET A 1 3.18 -22.32 1.49
N VAL A 2 3.32 -21.15 2.12
CA VAL A 2 2.97 -19.86 1.47
C VAL A 2 3.87 -19.57 0.27
N PHE A 3 3.27 -18.99 -0.77
CA PHE A 3 3.94 -18.68 -2.03
C PHE A 3 4.98 -17.56 -1.89
N ASP A 4 4.62 -16.51 -1.15
CA ASP A 4 5.48 -15.35 -0.93
C ASP A 4 6.80 -15.72 -0.22
N PRO A 5 7.98 -15.44 -0.80
CA PRO A 5 9.27 -15.79 -0.20
C PRO A 5 9.57 -15.09 1.13
N TRP A 6 9.08 -13.87 1.32
CA TRP A 6 9.31 -13.09 2.53
C TRP A 6 8.48 -13.67 3.68
N ILE A 7 7.17 -13.91 3.46
CA ILE A 7 6.30 -14.57 4.44
C ILE A 7 6.86 -15.97 4.79
N ARG A 8 7.30 -16.73 3.78
CA ARG A 8 7.89 -18.06 3.99
C ARG A 8 9.15 -18.00 4.84
N THR A 9 9.96 -16.94 4.73
CA THR A 9 11.14 -16.75 5.56
C THR A 9 10.76 -16.59 7.02
N HIS A 10 9.78 -15.74 7.32
CA HIS A 10 9.28 -15.56 8.68
C HIS A 10 8.66 -16.84 9.25
N GLN A 11 7.88 -17.59 8.46
CA GLN A 11 7.35 -18.89 8.90
C GLN A 11 8.45 -19.91 9.24
N ARG A 12 9.57 -19.91 8.51
CA ARG A 12 10.70 -20.83 8.77
C ARG A 12 11.40 -20.55 10.09
N ILE A 13 11.30 -19.32 10.60
CA ILE A 13 11.81 -18.93 11.92
C ILE A 13 10.67 -18.83 12.94
N SER A 14 9.66 -19.70 12.78
CA SER A 14 8.55 -19.92 13.72
C SER A 14 7.57 -18.73 13.88
N ALA A 15 7.48 -17.85 12.88
CA ALA A 15 6.45 -16.82 12.90
C ALA A 15 5.07 -17.35 12.49
N GLU A 16 4.03 -16.90 13.19
CA GLU A 16 2.63 -17.22 12.91
C GLU A 16 1.94 -16.07 12.19
N ILE A 17 1.12 -16.37 11.17
CA ILE A 17 0.22 -15.39 10.55
C ILE A 17 -0.99 -15.23 11.46
N LEU A 18 -1.26 -14.00 11.91
CA LEU A 18 -2.37 -13.71 12.81
C LEU A 18 -3.64 -13.30 12.06
N SER A 19 -3.53 -12.34 11.14
CA SER A 19 -4.66 -11.79 10.40
C SER A 19 -4.22 -10.95 9.20
N ALA A 20 -5.18 -10.63 8.32
CA ALA A 20 -5.00 -9.61 7.30
C ALA A 20 -4.92 -8.21 7.95
N ALA A 21 -4.07 -7.36 7.39
CA ALA A 21 -3.92 -5.95 7.75
C ALA A 21 -4.34 -5.09 6.55
N PRO A 22 -5.64 -4.77 6.37
CA PRO A 22 -6.13 -4.12 5.16
C PRO A 22 -5.63 -2.67 4.96
N ALA A 23 -5.07 -2.05 6.00
CA ALA A 23 -4.43 -0.74 5.94
C ALA A 23 -3.22 -0.72 6.87
N SER A 24 -2.18 -1.49 6.54
CA SER A 24 -0.96 -1.56 7.34
C SER A 24 -0.11 -0.29 7.26
N GLN A 25 -0.16 0.38 6.11
CA GLN A 25 0.48 1.67 5.88
C GLN A 25 -0.50 2.58 5.15
N THR A 26 -0.52 3.85 5.54
CA THR A 26 -1.30 4.89 4.87
C THR A 26 -0.36 6.04 4.56
N MET A 27 -0.26 6.37 3.28
CA MET A 27 0.47 7.54 2.81
C MET A 27 -0.53 8.56 2.29
N THR A 28 -0.31 9.80 2.67
CA THR A 28 -1.11 10.94 2.24
C THR A 28 -0.22 12.04 1.71
N GLY A 29 -0.72 12.81 0.75
CA GLY A 29 -0.02 13.94 0.16
C GLY A 29 -0.95 14.76 -0.71
N THR A 30 -0.50 15.92 -1.13
CA THR A 30 -1.13 16.73 -2.17
C THR A 30 -1.06 16.03 -3.53
N VAL A 31 -1.87 16.49 -4.49
CA VAL A 31 -1.80 15.93 -5.84
C VAL A 31 -0.40 16.12 -6.44
N ALA A 32 0.20 17.30 -6.25
CA ALA A 32 1.53 17.61 -6.77
C ALA A 32 2.62 16.70 -6.19
N GLU A 33 2.57 16.39 -4.89
CA GLU A 33 3.50 15.45 -4.27
C GLU A 33 3.36 14.05 -4.86
N TRP A 34 2.13 13.58 -5.06
CA TRP A 34 1.89 12.29 -5.70
C TRP A 34 2.39 12.26 -7.15
N GLU A 35 2.17 13.33 -7.92
CA GLU A 35 2.67 13.44 -9.30
C GLU A 35 4.21 13.40 -9.31
N GLN A 36 4.86 14.07 -8.35
CA GLN A 36 6.32 14.02 -8.18
C GLN A 36 6.81 12.62 -7.79
N TRP A 37 6.18 11.96 -6.82
CA TRP A 37 6.62 10.64 -6.33
C TRP A 37 6.43 9.53 -7.36
N THR A 38 5.35 9.60 -8.14
CA THR A 38 4.97 8.54 -9.08
C THR A 38 5.44 8.81 -10.51
N GLY A 39 5.77 10.07 -10.84
CA GLY A 39 6.03 10.50 -12.21
C GLY A 39 4.80 10.45 -13.12
N MET A 40 3.60 10.37 -12.53
CA MET A 40 2.32 10.34 -13.25
C MET A 40 1.60 11.68 -13.15
N THR A 41 0.54 11.85 -13.94
CA THR A 41 -0.43 12.93 -13.77
C THR A 41 -1.77 12.35 -13.31
N PHE A 42 -2.49 13.10 -12.48
CA PHE A 42 -3.75 12.62 -11.87
C PHE A 42 -4.94 13.52 -12.19
N PRO A 43 -5.28 13.78 -13.47
CA PRO A 43 -6.10 14.92 -13.90
C PRO A 43 -7.45 15.07 -13.20
N GLU A 44 -8.05 13.97 -12.76
CA GLU A 44 -9.38 13.93 -12.14
C GLU A 44 -9.34 13.19 -10.79
N SER A 45 -10.35 13.44 -9.95
CA SER A 45 -10.56 12.62 -8.74
C SER A 45 -10.87 11.18 -9.14
N GLY A 46 -10.28 10.18 -8.46
CA GLY A 46 -10.46 8.79 -8.83
C GLY A 46 -9.48 7.83 -8.20
N GLY A 47 -9.56 6.56 -8.62
CA GLY A 47 -8.59 5.52 -8.26
C GLY A 47 -7.55 5.35 -9.36
N TYR A 48 -6.27 5.40 -9.01
CA TYR A 48 -5.16 5.23 -9.94
C TYR A 48 -4.29 4.04 -9.54
N VAL A 49 -3.90 3.24 -10.53
CA VAL A 49 -2.82 2.27 -10.38
C VAL A 49 -1.51 3.04 -10.52
N ILE A 50 -0.68 2.98 -9.48
CA ILE A 50 0.62 3.65 -9.46
C ILE A 50 1.75 2.62 -9.59
N PRO A 51 2.93 3.00 -10.12
CA PRO A 51 4.09 2.10 -10.19
C PRO A 51 4.45 1.53 -8.82
N GLY A 52 4.59 0.21 -8.73
CA GLY A 52 4.91 -0.49 -7.49
C GLY A 52 3.79 -0.52 -6.44
N GLY A 53 2.61 0.04 -6.74
CA GLY A 53 1.47 0.04 -5.83
C GLY A 53 0.86 -1.36 -5.64
N LEU A 54 0.64 -1.73 -4.38
CA LEU A 54 -0.10 -2.92 -3.94
C LEU A 54 -1.63 -2.71 -3.95
N SER A 55 -2.07 -1.46 -4.07
CA SER A 55 -3.49 -1.08 -4.15
C SER A 55 -3.67 0.19 -5.01
N LEU A 56 -4.88 0.75 -5.04
CA LEU A 56 -5.13 2.01 -5.74
C LEU A 56 -4.79 3.21 -4.87
N LEU A 57 -4.10 4.19 -5.46
CA LEU A 57 -4.08 5.56 -4.94
C LEU A 57 -5.45 6.18 -5.17
N ARG A 58 -6.06 6.75 -4.13
CA ARG A 58 -7.31 7.52 -4.23
C ARG A 58 -6.97 9.01 -4.25
N VAL A 59 -7.27 9.68 -5.35
CA VAL A 59 -7.07 11.12 -5.52
C VAL A 59 -8.40 11.84 -5.42
N ASP A 60 -8.43 12.91 -4.64
CA ASP A 60 -9.47 13.93 -4.62
C ASP A 60 -8.85 15.27 -5.06
N ARG A 61 -9.16 15.68 -6.29
CA ARG A 61 -8.70 16.95 -6.88
C ARG A 61 -9.32 18.17 -6.20
N SER A 62 -10.56 18.05 -5.72
CA SER A 62 -11.26 19.19 -5.09
C SER A 62 -10.66 19.54 -3.73
N ALA A 63 -10.13 18.55 -3.03
CA ALA A 63 -9.47 18.68 -1.74
C ALA A 63 -7.94 18.79 -1.83
N ASP A 64 -7.36 18.76 -3.04
CA ASP A 64 -5.92 18.62 -3.29
C ASP A 64 -5.28 17.52 -2.42
N HIS A 65 -5.85 16.32 -2.46
CA HIS A 65 -5.48 15.25 -1.55
C HIS A 65 -5.44 13.88 -2.23
N GLY A 66 -4.35 13.14 -2.02
CA GLY A 66 -4.21 11.74 -2.40
C GLY A 66 -3.97 10.86 -1.19
N VAL A 67 -4.66 9.72 -1.12
CA VAL A 67 -4.54 8.71 -0.06
C VAL A 67 -4.26 7.35 -0.68
N TYR A 68 -3.17 6.73 -0.27
CA TYR A 68 -2.81 5.38 -0.67
C TYR A 68 -2.69 4.50 0.58
N ARG A 69 -3.37 3.36 0.55
CA ARG A 69 -3.45 2.43 1.70
C ARG A 69 -2.97 1.06 1.28
N GLU A 70 -1.90 0.59 1.91
CA GLU A 70 -1.34 -0.71 1.58
C GLU A 70 -1.97 -1.82 2.41
N PRO A 71 -2.40 -2.92 1.76
CA PRO A 71 -2.74 -4.14 2.46
C PRO A 71 -1.46 -4.91 2.83
N ASN A 72 -1.49 -5.61 3.96
CA ASN A 72 -0.45 -6.53 4.39
C ASN A 72 -1.05 -7.62 5.28
N ILE A 73 -0.20 -8.36 6.00
CA ILE A 73 -0.59 -9.32 7.03
C ILE A 73 0.16 -9.04 8.33
N TRP A 74 -0.45 -9.40 9.45
CA TRP A 74 0.23 -9.42 10.75
C TRP A 74 0.90 -10.77 10.96
N MET A 75 2.18 -10.75 11.32
CA MET A 75 2.93 -11.94 11.74
C MET A 75 3.53 -11.72 13.12
N ARG A 76 3.54 -12.77 13.95
CA ARG A 76 4.13 -12.75 15.29
C ARG A 76 5.27 -13.76 15.37
N HIS A 77 6.44 -13.29 15.81
CA HIS A 77 7.56 -14.13 16.24
C HIS A 77 7.43 -14.45 17.72
N SER A 78 8.04 -15.56 18.15
CA SER A 78 8.10 -15.98 19.56
C SER A 78 9.42 -15.56 20.21
#